data_AF-A0A963Z7R2-F1
#
_entry.id   AF-A0A963Z7R2-F1
#
_cell.length_a   1.000
_cell.length_b   1.000
_cell.length_c   1.000
_cell.angle_alpha   90.00
_cell.angle_beta   90.00
_cell.angle_gamma   90.00
#
_symmetry.space_group_name_H-M   'P 1'
#
loop_
_entity.id
_entity.type
_entity.pdbx_description
1 polymer ?
#
loop_
_entity_poly.entity_id
_entity_poly.type
_entity_poly.pdbx_seq_one_letter_code
_entity_poly.pdbx_strand_id
1 'polypeptide(L)'
;MTQLGRALAKLNIEILCANSSQAKGRVERANRTLQDRLVKELMLEGITTIATANAHLPDIMARFNGRFACSPARPGDLHRPLKITLSRLNNIWWAMV
;
A
#
# COMPACT_ATOMS: atom_id res chain seq x y z
N MET A 1 10.71 12.12 16.04
CA MET A 1 9.66 11.12 15.71
C MET A 1 8.71 11.73 14.68
N THR A 2 8.54 11.12 13.50
CA THR A 2 7.66 11.62 12.43
C THR A 2 6.18 11.37 12.75
N GLN A 3 5.25 12.03 12.03
CA GLN A 3 3.81 11.76 12.18
C GLN A 3 3.46 10.30 11.92
N LEU A 4 4.10 9.70 10.89
CA LEU A 4 3.97 8.28 10.60
C LEU A 4 4.43 7.41 11.78
N GLY A 5 5.58 7.72 12.39
CA GLY A 5 6.07 7.01 13.56
C GLY A 5 5.12 7.10 14.76
N ARG A 6 4.54 8.28 15.01
CA ARG A 6 3.54 8.45 16.07
C ARG A 6 2.29 7.59 15.83
N ALA A 7 1.79 7.55 14.60
CA ALA A 7 0.60 6.78 14.27
C ALA A 7 0.82 5.27 14.39
N LEU A 8 1.94 4.78 13.87
CA LEU A 8 2.29 3.36 13.98
C LEU A 8 2.48 2.94 15.44
N ALA A 9 3.10 3.78 16.28
CA ALA A 9 3.19 3.54 17.72
C ALA A 9 1.81 3.46 18.39
N LYS A 10 0.86 4.35 18.04
CA LYS A 10 -0.53 4.27 18.55
C LYS A 10 -1.26 3.00 18.11
N LEU A 11 -0.89 2.43 16.96
CA LEU A 11 -1.41 1.16 16.46
C LEU A 11 -0.61 -0.05 16.98
N ASN A 12 0.40 0.15 17.83
CA ASN A 12 1.31 -0.89 18.28
C ASN A 12 1.94 -1.67 17.10
N ILE A 13 2.41 -0.90 16.11
CA ILE A 13 3.17 -1.36 14.94
C ILE A 13 4.59 -0.82 15.08
N GLU A 14 5.57 -1.71 15.10
CA GLU A 14 6.98 -1.36 15.12
C GLU A 14 7.47 -1.01 13.70
N ILE A 15 8.26 0.06 13.58
CA ILE A 15 8.90 0.42 12.32
C ILE A 15 10.25 -0.28 12.25
N LEU A 16 10.39 -1.21 11.31
CA LEU A 16 11.67 -1.82 10.96
C LEU A 16 12.24 -1.11 9.73
N CYS A 17 13.20 -0.23 9.95
CA CYS A 17 13.87 0.46 8.85
C CYS A 17 14.71 -0.53 8.03
N ALA A 18 14.43 -0.62 6.74
CA ALA A 18 15.23 -1.41 5.81
C ALA A 18 16.60 -0.73 5.58
N ASN A 19 17.60 -1.17 6.33
CA ASN A 19 18.99 -0.66 6.28
C ASN A 19 19.82 -1.28 5.13
N SER A 20 19.20 -2.11 4.29
CA SER A 20 19.82 -2.71 3.11
C SER A 20 18.83 -2.81 1.94
N SER A 21 19.35 -2.86 0.71
CA SER A 21 18.56 -3.01 -0.51
C SER A 21 17.83 -4.36 -0.55
N GLN A 22 18.42 -5.41 0.04
CA GLN A 22 17.85 -6.75 0.13
C GLN A 22 16.52 -6.74 0.88
N ALA A 23 16.38 -5.90 1.92
CA ALA A 23 15.15 -5.76 2.69
C ALA A 23 14.01 -5.07 1.93
N LYS A 24 14.31 -4.38 0.82
CA LYS A 24 13.32 -3.67 -0.02
C LYS A 24 13.02 -4.38 -1.36
N GLY A 25 13.70 -5.48 -1.68
CA GLY A 25 13.69 -6.05 -3.03
C GLY A 25 12.30 -6.34 -3.63
N ARG A 26 11.32 -6.77 -2.82
CA ARG A 26 9.95 -7.05 -3.31
C ARG A 26 9.20 -5.77 -3.67
N VAL A 27 9.21 -4.77 -2.79
CA VAL A 27 8.49 -3.51 -3.03
C VAL A 27 9.12 -2.71 -4.16
N GLU A 28 10.46 -2.70 -4.27
CA GLU A 28 11.15 -1.99 -5.36
C GLU A 28 10.86 -2.60 -6.74
N ARG A 29 10.73 -3.94 -6.85
CA ARG A 29 10.35 -4.59 -8.12
C ARG A 29 8.92 -4.22 -8.54
N ALA A 30 7.98 -4.20 -7.59
CA ALA A 30 6.61 -3.78 -7.86
C ALA A 30 6.58 -2.29 -8.27
N ASN A 31 7.24 -1.42 -7.51
CA ASN A 31 7.30 0.02 -7.78
C ASN A 31 7.90 0.31 -9.15
N ARG A 32 9.01 -0.33 -9.52
CA ARG A 32 9.62 -0.17 -10.86
C ARG A 32 8.63 -0.49 -11.98
N THR A 33 7.84 -1.55 -11.81
CA THR A 33 6.86 -1.96 -12.82
C THR A 33 5.69 -0.98 -12.87
N LEU A 34 5.16 -0.58 -11.72
CA LEU A 34 4.00 0.30 -11.63
C LEU A 34 4.34 1.72 -12.05
N GLN A 35 5.50 2.28 -11.68
CA GLN A 35 5.89 3.64 -12.07
C GLN A 35 6.04 3.80 -13.58
N ASP A 36 6.46 2.75 -14.31
CA ASP A 36 6.49 2.77 -15.77
C ASP A 36 5.12 2.49 -16.40
N ARG A 37 4.41 1.46 -15.93
CA ARG A 37 3.18 0.97 -16.59
C ARG A 37 1.92 1.70 -16.19
N LEU A 38 1.75 2.05 -14.91
CA LEU A 38 0.53 2.69 -14.41
C LEU A 38 0.26 4.00 -15.17
N VAL A 39 1.31 4.81 -15.37
CA VAL A 39 1.19 6.08 -16.11
C VAL A 39 0.71 5.83 -17.55
N LYS A 40 1.25 4.81 -18.23
CA LYS A 40 0.85 4.45 -19.60
C LYS A 40 -0.57 3.89 -19.66
N GLU A 41 -0.98 3.10 -18.68
CA GLU A 41 -2.33 2.55 -18.60
C GLU A 41 -3.37 3.66 -18.39
N LEU A 42 -3.12 4.58 -17.44
CA LEU A 42 -3.98 5.76 -17.24
C LEU A 42 -4.08 6.62 -18.51
N MET A 43 -2.97 6.78 -19.25
CA MET A 43 -2.95 7.52 -20.51
C MET A 43 -3.77 6.82 -21.61
N LEU A 44 -3.65 5.51 -21.75
CA LEU A 44 -4.42 4.72 -22.73
C LEU A 44 -5.92 4.72 -22.45
N GLU A 45 -6.30 4.81 -21.17
CA GLU A 45 -7.70 4.92 -20.73
C GLU A 45 -8.22 6.37 -20.75
N GLY A 46 -7.40 7.35 -21.15
CA GLY A 46 -7.79 8.76 -21.22
C GLY A 46 -8.05 9.41 -19.85
N ILE A 47 -7.47 8.85 -18.79
CA ILE A 47 -7.70 9.29 -17.41
C ILE A 47 -6.83 10.51 -17.10
N THR A 48 -7.48 11.62 -16.74
CA THR A 48 -6.80 12.90 -16.48
C THR A 48 -7.07 13.48 -15.09
N THR A 49 -7.97 12.87 -14.30
CA THR A 49 -8.31 13.35 -12.95
C THR A 49 -7.96 12.32 -11.89
N ILE A 50 -7.64 12.81 -10.68
CA ILE A 50 -7.38 11.97 -9.51
C ILE A 50 -8.61 11.12 -9.15
N ALA A 51 -9.82 11.69 -9.27
CA ALA A 51 -11.06 10.99 -8.95
C ALA A 51 -11.26 9.77 -9.86
N THR A 52 -11.11 9.96 -11.17
CA THR A 52 -11.19 8.86 -12.15
C THR A 52 -10.04 7.89 -11.99
N ALA A 53 -8.81 8.35 -11.73
CA ALA A 53 -7.68 7.45 -11.47
C ALA A 53 -7.95 6.54 -10.26
N ASN A 54 -8.41 7.09 -9.14
CA ASN A 54 -8.74 6.33 -7.94
C ASN A 54 -9.86 5.30 -8.19
N ALA A 55 -10.85 5.63 -9.02
CA ALA A 55 -11.91 4.71 -9.40
C ALA A 55 -11.40 3.54 -10.26
N HIS A 56 -10.38 3.77 -11.09
CA HIS A 56 -9.79 2.77 -11.99
C HIS A 56 -8.67 1.92 -11.34
N LEU A 57 -8.06 2.36 -10.24
CA LEU A 57 -6.99 1.63 -9.56
C LEU A 57 -7.33 0.16 -9.21
N PRO A 58 -8.54 -0.20 -8.74
CA PRO A 58 -8.90 -1.59 -8.46
C PRO A 58 -8.76 -2.52 -9.67
N ASP A 59 -9.16 -2.08 -10.86
CA ASP A 59 -9.08 -2.88 -12.09
C ASP A 59 -7.64 -3.08 -12.54
N ILE A 60 -6.82 -2.03 -12.44
CA ILE A 60 -5.39 -2.09 -12.69
C ILE A 60 -4.71 -3.06 -11.71
N MET A 61 -5.06 -2.99 -10.42
CA MET A 61 -4.56 -3.89 -9.39
C MET A 61 -4.96 -5.35 -9.66
N ALA A 62 -6.20 -5.61 -10.08
CA ALA A 62 -6.68 -6.94 -10.42
C ALA A 62 -5.89 -7.53 -11.61
N ARG A 63 -5.70 -6.76 -12.69
CA ARG A 63 -4.89 -7.16 -13.85
C ARG A 63 -3.42 -7.38 -13.49
N PHE A 64 -2.84 -6.50 -12.68
CA PHE A 64 -1.46 -6.62 -12.23
C PHE A 64 -1.26 -7.88 -11.39
N ASN A 65 -2.13 -8.10 -10.39
CA ASN A 65 -2.08 -9.26 -9.52
C ASN A 65 -2.33 -10.57 -10.29
N GLY A 66 -3.23 -10.58 -11.27
CA GLY A 66 -3.45 -11.74 -12.14
C GLY A 66 -2.19 -12.20 -12.90
N ARG A 67 -1.23 -11.30 -13.12
CA ARG A 67 0.04 -11.62 -13.81
C ARG A 67 1.22 -11.85 -12.86
N PHE A 68 1.27 -11.13 -11.75
CA PHE A 68 2.49 -11.04 -10.93
C PHE A 68 2.30 -11.47 -9.46
N ALA A 69 1.07 -11.66 -8.99
CA ALA A 69 0.87 -12.15 -7.64
C ALA A 69 1.38 -13.58 -7.51
N CYS A 70 2.03 -13.86 -6.39
CA CYS A 70 2.47 -15.19 -6.04
C CYS A 70 1.68 -15.65 -4.82
N SER A 71 1.17 -16.88 -4.85
CA SER A 71 0.50 -17.46 -3.70
C SER A 71 1.47 -17.53 -2.51
N PRO A 72 1.01 -17.21 -1.30
CA PRO A 72 1.88 -17.30 -0.13
C PRO A 72 2.27 -18.76 0.12
N ALA A 73 3.53 -19.00 0.50
CA ALA A 73 4.00 -20.33 0.86
C ALA A 73 3.24 -20.93 2.07
N ARG A 74 2.64 -20.06 2.91
CA ARG A 74 1.77 -20.42 4.02
C ARG A 74 0.51 -19.55 3.94
N PRO A 75 -0.70 -20.12 3.74
CA PRO A 75 -1.92 -19.34 3.49
C PRO A 75 -2.58 -18.78 4.76
N GLY A 76 -2.02 -19.02 5.94
CA GLY A 76 -2.59 -18.56 7.20
C GLY A 76 -2.62 -17.04 7.30
N ASP A 77 -3.76 -16.49 7.72
CA ASP A 77 -3.89 -15.09 8.08
C ASP A 77 -3.20 -14.84 9.43
N LEU A 78 -2.09 -14.10 9.41
CA LEU A 78 -1.34 -13.72 10.60
C LEU A 78 -1.61 -12.28 11.03
N HIS A 79 -2.57 -11.59 10.40
CA HIS A 79 -2.93 -10.24 10.78
C HIS A 79 -3.62 -10.23 12.15
N ARG A 80 -3.21 -9.29 13.00
CA ARG A 80 -3.87 -9.06 14.28
C ARG A 80 -5.21 -8.35 14.04
N PRO A 81 -6.32 -8.77 14.67
CA PRO A 81 -7.59 -8.05 14.56
C PRO A 81 -7.45 -6.62 15.09
N LEU A 82 -8.21 -5.70 14.50
CA LEU A 82 -8.23 -4.31 14.94
C LEU A 82 -8.94 -4.21 16.29
N LYS A 83 -8.17 -3.94 17.35
CA LYS A 83 -8.69 -3.84 18.73
C LYS A 83 -9.24 -2.45 19.09
N ILE A 84 -9.13 -1.47 18.18
CA ILE A 84 -9.59 -0.10 18.40
C ILE A 84 -10.82 0.20 17.54
N THR A 85 -11.71 1.04 18.06
CA THR A 85 -12.88 1.54 17.33
C THR A 85 -12.47 2.37 16.11
N LEU A 86 -13.26 2.34 15.05
CA LEU A 86 -13.06 3.16 13.84
C LEU A 86 -12.93 4.66 14.15
N SER A 87 -13.73 5.20 15.07
CA SER A 87 -13.62 6.61 15.48
C SER A 87 -12.25 6.94 16.08
N ARG A 88 -11.68 6.02 16.87
CA ARG A 88 -10.32 6.17 17.41
C ARG A 88 -9.25 6.03 16.33
N LEU A 89 -9.46 5.15 15.34
CA LEU A 89 -8.57 5.04 14.19
C LEU A 89 -8.56 6.33 13.36
N ASN A 90 -9.72 6.95 13.12
CA ASN A 90 -9.82 8.23 12.42
C ASN A 90 -9.03 9.34 13.13
N ASN A 91 -9.09 9.40 14.46
CA ASN A 91 -8.31 10.38 15.24
C ASN A 91 -6.79 10.14 15.15
N ILE A 92 -6.34 8.93 14.84
CA ILE A 92 -4.93 8.65 14.58
C ILE A 92 -4.53 9.19 13.21
N TRP A 93 -5.36 8.96 12.19
CA TRP A 93 -5.12 9.40 10.82
C TRP A 93 -5.19 10.93 10.64
N TRP A 94 -6.22 11.58 11.19
CA TRP A 94 -6.37 13.04 11.11
C TRP A 94 -5.32 13.82 11.90
N ALA A 95 -4.64 13.19 12.87
CA ALA A 95 -3.52 13.82 13.57
C ALA A 95 -2.20 13.82 12.76
N MET A 96 -2.19 13.20 11.58
CA MET A 96 -1.03 13.10 10.68
C MET A 96 -1.05 14.11 9.52
N VAL A 97 -2.22 14.67 9.19
CA VAL A 97 -2.45 15.70 8.15
C VAL A 97 -2.63 17.04 8.84
#